data_AF-A0A1V5QGG3-F1
#
_entry.id   AF-A0A1V5QGG3-F1
#
_cell.length_a   1.000
_cell.length_b   1.000
_cell.length_c   1.000
_cell.angle_alpha   90.00
_cell.angle_beta   90.00
_cell.angle_gamma   90.00
#
_symmetry.space_group_name_H-M   'P 1'
#
loop_
_entity.id
_entity.type
_entity.pdbx_description
1 polymer ?
#
loop_
_entity_poly.entity_id
_entity_poly.type
_entity_poly.pdbx_seq_one_letter_code
_entity_poly.pdbx_strand_id
1 'polypeptide(L)'
;MPTQPKKMKNLPSRAKKAKPYGNPKGAQKKDSARMRQMDAALTRYEKACRVAAARGEALAALAHRIRDAAVEKQAVHIIREMGKLQLLRDVVELRDAYAECAPGSLTPRLEALRLLPDAFLQWFETRFGLIPTGSFGNELELPVSRLRNYTCTFDMPADSSGLVRVRVVAAGWKRGDTVVIPPCVCLANQPKTVAPRASVPEKTPSR
;
A
#
# COMPACT_ATOMS: atom_id res chain seq x y z
N MET A 1 104.86 3.65 -81.32
CA MET A 1 103.85 4.70 -81.57
C MET A 1 102.45 4.11 -81.32
N PRO A 2 101.53 4.92 -80.79
CA PRO A 2 100.67 4.67 -79.62
C PRO A 2 99.36 3.96 -80.02
N THR A 3 98.49 3.42 -79.16
CA THR A 3 97.86 4.01 -77.96
C THR A 3 97.03 2.90 -77.30
N GLN A 4 97.09 2.76 -75.97
CA GLN A 4 96.02 2.05 -75.24
C GLN A 4 94.74 2.87 -75.24
N PRO A 5 93.58 2.21 -75.08
CA PRO A 5 92.67 2.68 -74.04
C PRO A 5 92.15 1.57 -73.12
N LYS A 6 92.54 1.73 -71.85
CA LYS A 6 91.73 1.63 -70.63
C LYS A 6 90.56 0.62 -70.58
N LYS A 7 90.77 -0.41 -69.75
CA LYS A 7 89.71 -1.18 -69.08
C LYS A 7 88.71 -0.26 -68.38
N MET A 8 87.45 -0.27 -68.81
CA MET A 8 86.33 0.19 -68.00
C MET A 8 85.67 -1.03 -67.33
N LYS A 9 85.89 -1.17 -66.03
CA LYS A 9 85.13 -2.08 -65.17
C LYS A 9 83.73 -1.49 -64.99
N ASN A 10 82.75 -2.03 -65.71
CA ASN A 10 81.35 -1.70 -65.46
C ASN A 10 80.90 -2.41 -64.16
N LEU A 11 80.85 -1.65 -63.07
CA LEU A 11 80.07 -2.00 -61.88
C LEU A 11 78.58 -1.95 -62.24
N PRO A 12 77.79 -3.03 -62.03
CA PRO A 12 76.35 -2.88 -62.02
C PRO A 12 75.95 -2.13 -60.75
N SER A 13 75.63 -0.86 -60.93
CA SER A 13 74.84 -0.02 -60.03
C SER A 13 73.60 -0.80 -59.58
N ARG A 14 73.60 -1.23 -58.31
CA ARG A 14 72.44 -1.82 -57.64
C ARG A 14 71.41 -0.72 -57.43
N ALA A 15 70.59 -0.48 -58.45
CA ALA A 15 69.39 0.32 -58.33
C ALA A 15 68.57 -0.23 -57.16
N LYS A 16 68.44 0.55 -56.09
CA LYS A 16 67.54 0.25 -54.97
C LYS A 16 66.14 0.17 -55.57
N LYS A 17 65.59 -1.05 -55.67
CA LYS A 17 64.17 -1.26 -55.95
C LYS A 17 63.39 -0.38 -54.97
N ALA A 18 62.66 0.60 -55.50
CA ALA A 18 61.65 1.31 -54.75
C ALA A 18 60.71 0.26 -54.13
N LYS A 19 60.54 0.30 -52.80
CA LYS A 19 59.55 -0.55 -52.13
C LYS A 19 58.20 -0.28 -52.81
N PRO A 20 57.47 -1.32 -53.26
CA PRO A 20 56.17 -1.10 -53.87
C PRO A 20 55.29 -0.37 -52.86
N TYR A 21 54.63 0.68 -53.34
CA TYR A 21 53.57 1.39 -52.64
C TYR A 21 52.68 0.37 -51.92
N GLY A 22 52.46 0.60 -50.62
CA GLY A 22 51.67 -0.29 -49.77
C GLY A 22 50.33 -0.63 -50.42
N ASN A 23 50.03 -1.92 -50.46
CA ASN A 23 48.87 -2.49 -51.14
C ASN A 23 47.56 -1.87 -50.58
N PRO A 24 46.73 -1.15 -51.38
CA PRO A 24 45.53 -0.46 -50.89
C PRO A 24 44.49 -1.39 -50.27
N LYS A 25 44.55 -2.69 -50.58
CA LYS A 25 43.70 -3.74 -50.00
C LYS A 25 43.86 -3.89 -48.47
N GLY A 26 45.02 -3.51 -47.91
CA GLY A 26 45.27 -3.57 -46.47
C GLY A 26 44.63 -2.42 -45.69
N ALA A 27 44.52 -1.23 -46.29
CA ALA A 27 43.86 -0.07 -45.69
C ALA A 27 42.33 -0.26 -45.65
N GLN A 28 41.71 -0.68 -46.77
CA GLN A 28 40.27 -0.99 -46.82
C GLN A 28 39.84 -2.11 -45.85
N LYS A 29 40.69 -3.13 -45.63
CA LYS A 29 40.44 -4.18 -44.63
C LYS A 29 40.47 -3.65 -43.19
N LYS A 30 41.32 -2.66 -42.89
CA LYS A 30 41.36 -2.03 -41.57
C LYS A 30 40.16 -1.12 -41.33
N ASP A 31 39.74 -0.37 -42.34
CA ASP A 31 38.56 0.51 -42.25
C ASP A 31 37.27 -0.30 -42.10
N SER A 32 37.12 -1.40 -42.85
CA SER A 32 35.97 -2.30 -42.69
C SER A 32 35.96 -3.04 -41.35
N ALA A 33 37.12 -3.44 -40.81
CA ALA A 33 37.21 -4.02 -39.47
C ALA A 33 36.86 -3.01 -38.38
N ARG A 34 37.31 -1.76 -38.52
CA ARG A 34 36.99 -0.66 -37.60
C ARG A 34 35.50 -0.30 -37.63
N MET A 35 34.89 -0.27 -38.82
CA MET A 35 33.46 -0.04 -38.99
C MET A 35 32.64 -1.15 -38.32
N ARG A 36 32.99 -2.43 -38.52
CA ARG A 36 32.36 -3.56 -37.81
C ARG A 36 32.51 -3.50 -36.30
N GLN A 37 33.66 -3.04 -35.79
CA GLN A 37 33.87 -2.83 -34.36
C GLN A 37 32.99 -1.70 -33.81
N MET A 38 32.81 -0.63 -34.58
CA MET A 38 31.92 0.48 -34.21
C MET A 38 30.46 0.01 -34.18
N ASP A 39 30.02 -0.76 -35.17
CA ASP A 39 28.67 -1.34 -35.21
C ASP A 39 28.43 -2.31 -34.05
N ALA A 40 29.43 -3.13 -33.71
CA ALA A 40 29.39 -4.02 -32.55
C ALA A 40 29.34 -3.23 -31.22
N ALA A 41 29.99 -2.08 -31.15
CA ALA A 41 29.94 -1.20 -29.97
C ALA A 41 28.57 -0.51 -29.85
N LEU A 42 28.02 0.00 -30.95
CA LEU A 42 26.69 0.61 -30.99
C LEU A 42 25.60 -0.39 -30.60
N THR A 43 25.60 -1.59 -31.17
CA THR A 43 24.63 -2.64 -30.81
C THR A 43 24.73 -3.06 -29.34
N ARG A 44 25.94 -3.12 -28.76
CA ARG A 44 26.13 -3.36 -27.33
C ARG A 44 25.59 -2.22 -26.49
N TYR A 45 25.84 -0.98 -26.90
CA TYR A 45 25.33 0.21 -26.22
C TYR A 45 23.80 0.24 -26.25
N GLU A 46 23.18 0.04 -27.41
CA GLU A 46 21.72 -0.04 -27.54
C GLU A 46 21.13 -1.15 -26.66
N LYS A 47 21.76 -2.32 -26.63
CA LYS A 47 21.34 -3.41 -25.74
C LYS A 47 21.47 -3.03 -24.27
N ALA A 48 22.55 -2.36 -23.88
CA ALA A 48 22.75 -1.87 -22.52
C ALA A 48 21.69 -0.82 -22.15
N CYS A 49 21.37 0.11 -23.04
CA CYS A 49 20.29 1.08 -22.85
C CYS A 49 18.94 0.39 -22.66
N ARG A 50 18.60 -0.61 -23.48
CA ARG A 50 17.36 -1.39 -23.33
C ARG A 50 17.29 -2.13 -21.98
N VAL A 51 18.39 -2.75 -21.57
CA VAL A 51 18.47 -3.43 -20.27
C VAL A 51 18.35 -2.44 -19.12
N ALA A 52 18.98 -1.26 -19.22
CA ALA A 52 18.88 -0.21 -18.23
C ALA A 52 17.44 0.33 -18.12
N ALA A 53 16.77 0.56 -19.26
CA ALA A 53 15.36 0.97 -19.29
C ALA A 53 14.44 -0.06 -18.63
N ALA A 54 14.56 -1.35 -19.01
CA ALA A 54 13.76 -2.42 -18.43
C ALA A 54 13.99 -2.57 -16.91
N ARG A 55 15.23 -2.40 -16.43
CA ARG A 55 15.54 -2.38 -15.00
C ARG A 55 14.94 -1.16 -14.30
N GLY A 56 14.95 0.01 -14.95
CA GLY A 56 14.33 1.23 -14.45
C GLY A 56 12.81 1.07 -14.29
N GLU A 57 12.14 0.47 -15.26
CA GLU A 57 10.71 0.15 -15.20
C GLU A 57 10.40 -0.85 -14.07
N ALA A 58 11.21 -1.90 -13.93
CA ALA A 58 11.05 -2.87 -12.85
C ALA A 58 11.23 -2.23 -11.46
N LEU A 59 12.19 -1.31 -11.31
CA LEU A 59 12.39 -0.55 -10.08
C LEU A 59 11.21 0.38 -9.79
N ALA A 60 10.70 1.09 -10.80
CA ALA A 60 9.53 1.96 -10.65
C ALA A 60 8.30 1.15 -10.22
N ALA A 61 8.06 -0.02 -10.83
CA ALA A 61 6.99 -0.92 -10.45
C ALA A 61 7.14 -1.41 -9.00
N LEU A 62 8.35 -1.73 -8.56
CA LEU A 62 8.62 -2.11 -7.17
C LEU A 62 8.35 -0.94 -6.20
N ALA A 63 8.80 0.27 -6.55
CA ALA A 63 8.57 1.46 -5.75
C ALA A 63 7.07 1.76 -5.59
N HIS A 64 6.29 1.63 -6.66
CA HIS A 64 4.84 1.76 -6.58
C HIS A 64 4.20 0.71 -5.66
N ARG A 65 4.61 -0.57 -5.75
CA ARG A 65 4.12 -1.62 -4.85
C ARG A 65 4.46 -1.34 -3.39
N ILE A 66 5.68 -0.87 -3.10
CA ILE A 66 6.09 -0.51 -1.73
C ILE A 66 5.24 0.66 -1.22
N ARG A 67 5.04 1.69 -2.04
CA ARG A 67 4.19 2.83 -1.69
C ARG A 67 2.77 2.36 -1.37
N ASP A 68 2.17 1.57 -2.25
CA ASP A 68 0.77 1.13 -2.09
C ASP A 68 0.62 0.24 -0.85
N ALA A 69 1.59 -0.64 -0.57
CA ALA A 69 1.64 -1.44 0.66
C ALA A 69 1.82 -0.57 1.92
N ALA A 70 2.61 0.49 1.85
CA ALA A 70 2.81 1.42 2.96
C ALA A 70 1.53 2.23 3.26
N VAL A 71 0.84 2.72 2.21
CA VAL A 71 -0.45 3.40 2.33
C VAL A 71 -1.49 2.48 2.96
N GLU A 72 -1.55 1.22 2.51
CA GLU A 72 -2.47 0.23 3.05
C GLU A 72 -2.20 -0.05 4.54
N LYS A 73 -0.93 -0.26 4.89
CA LYS A 73 -0.53 -0.46 6.30
C LYS A 73 -0.91 0.74 7.17
N GLN A 74 -0.73 1.95 6.68
CA GLN A 74 -1.10 3.16 7.39
C GLN A 74 -2.62 3.30 7.55
N ALA A 75 -3.40 3.01 6.50
CA ALA A 75 -4.86 3.02 6.57
C ALA A 75 -5.37 2.03 7.62
N VAL A 76 -4.87 0.80 7.63
CA VAL A 76 -5.22 -0.21 8.64
C VAL A 76 -4.82 0.23 10.05
N HIS A 77 -3.66 0.87 10.20
CA HIS A 77 -3.22 1.40 11.48
C HIS A 77 -4.17 2.49 12.01
N ILE A 78 -4.54 3.46 11.19
CA ILE A 78 -5.50 4.52 11.55
C ILE A 78 -6.85 3.92 11.96
N ILE A 79 -7.36 2.94 11.19
CA ILE A 79 -8.61 2.26 11.52
C ILE A 79 -8.54 1.58 12.89
N ARG A 80 -7.43 0.90 13.20
CA ARG A 80 -7.25 0.26 14.51
C ARG A 80 -7.21 1.28 15.65
N GLU A 81 -6.55 2.42 15.46
CA GLU A 81 -6.53 3.50 16.47
C GLU A 81 -7.95 4.08 16.67
N MET A 82 -8.70 4.31 15.60
CA MET A 82 -10.12 4.73 15.70
C MET A 82 -10.96 3.69 16.46
N GLY A 83 -10.70 2.40 16.25
CA GLY A 83 -11.36 1.32 16.97
C GLY A 83 -11.02 1.30 18.47
N LYS A 84 -9.75 1.51 18.83
CA LYS A 84 -9.32 1.60 20.23
C LYS A 84 -9.97 2.78 20.96
N LEU A 85 -10.07 3.92 20.28
CA LEU A 85 -10.73 5.12 20.81
C LEU A 85 -12.26 5.03 20.79
N GLN A 86 -12.83 3.92 20.31
CA GLN A 86 -14.28 3.72 20.17
C GLN A 86 -14.98 4.75 19.27
N LEU A 87 -14.24 5.53 18.47
CA LEU A 87 -14.77 6.63 17.67
C LEU A 87 -15.91 6.20 16.75
N LEU A 88 -15.73 5.08 16.05
CA LEU A 88 -16.75 4.58 15.11
C LEU A 88 -18.02 4.12 15.81
N ARG A 89 -17.89 3.60 17.04
CA ARG A 89 -19.05 3.25 17.88
C ARG A 89 -19.78 4.51 18.30
N ASP A 90 -19.05 5.49 18.82
CA ASP A 90 -19.62 6.74 19.34
C ASP A 90 -20.35 7.53 18.25
N VAL A 91 -19.84 7.56 17.02
CA VAL A 91 -20.51 8.21 15.89
C VAL A 91 -21.82 7.51 15.53
N VAL A 92 -21.86 6.16 15.60
CA VAL A 92 -23.10 5.41 15.37
C VAL A 92 -24.11 5.65 16.50
N GLU A 93 -23.67 5.60 17.75
CA GLU A 93 -24.54 5.89 18.91
C GLU A 93 -25.08 7.33 18.83
N LEU A 94 -24.27 8.29 18.40
CA LEU A 94 -24.70 9.68 18.20
C LEU A 94 -25.73 9.80 17.08
N ARG A 95 -25.53 9.10 15.95
CA ARG A 95 -26.52 9.05 14.86
C ARG A 95 -27.85 8.51 15.37
N ASP A 96 -27.81 7.37 16.06
CA ASP A 96 -29.01 6.70 16.53
C ASP A 96 -29.74 7.56 17.59
N ALA A 97 -29.01 8.19 18.51
CA ALA A 97 -29.56 9.14 19.47
C ALA A 97 -30.22 10.34 18.80
N TYR A 98 -29.60 10.92 17.77
CA TYR A 98 -30.21 12.00 17.00
C TYR A 98 -31.46 11.54 16.23
N ALA A 99 -31.46 10.31 15.69
CA ALA A 99 -32.61 9.75 15.00
C ALA A 99 -33.83 9.53 15.92
N GLU A 100 -33.60 9.16 17.18
CA GLU A 100 -34.65 9.01 18.20
C GLU A 100 -35.28 10.35 18.62
N CYS A 101 -34.54 11.46 18.54
CA CYS A 101 -35.07 12.79 18.85
C CYS A 101 -36.01 13.29 17.75
N ALA A 102 -37.20 13.79 18.11
CA ALA A 102 -38.09 14.44 17.13
C ALA A 102 -37.39 15.65 16.46
N PRO A 103 -37.62 15.90 15.16
CA PRO A 103 -37.08 17.09 14.50
C PRO A 103 -37.46 18.38 15.25
N GLY A 104 -36.49 19.26 15.46
CA GLY A 104 -36.68 20.52 16.21
C GLY A 104 -36.81 20.39 17.73
N SER A 105 -36.69 19.18 18.30
CA SER A 105 -36.63 18.99 19.76
C SER A 105 -35.26 19.30 20.36
N LEU A 106 -34.22 19.33 19.53
CA LEU A 106 -32.87 19.71 19.92
C LEU A 106 -32.69 21.24 19.85
N THR A 107 -31.66 21.74 20.53
CA THR A 107 -31.27 23.15 20.39
C THR A 107 -30.93 23.48 18.92
N PRO A 108 -31.15 24.72 18.44
CA PRO A 108 -30.89 25.09 17.05
C PRO A 108 -29.46 24.76 16.58
N ARG A 109 -28.48 24.86 17.49
CA ARG A 109 -27.07 24.52 17.20
C ARG A 109 -26.86 23.02 16.96
N LEU A 110 -27.54 22.16 17.73
CA LEU A 110 -27.44 20.71 17.55
C LEU A 110 -28.26 20.24 16.34
N GLU A 111 -29.41 20.87 16.09
CA GLU A 111 -30.24 20.55 14.92
C GLU A 111 -29.48 20.83 13.61
N ALA A 112 -28.68 21.90 13.57
CA ALA A 112 -27.80 22.20 12.44
C ALA A 112 -26.72 21.11 12.20
N LEU A 113 -26.39 20.32 13.23
CA LEU A 113 -25.40 19.24 13.18
C LEU A 113 -26.04 17.85 13.11
N ARG A 114 -27.35 17.76 12.95
CA ARG A 114 -28.10 16.49 13.01
C ARG A 114 -27.63 15.46 11.97
N LEU A 115 -27.21 15.91 10.79
CA LEU A 115 -26.71 15.06 9.70
C LEU A 115 -25.19 14.80 9.77
N LEU A 116 -24.49 15.43 10.72
CA LEU A 116 -23.04 15.30 10.84
C LEU A 116 -22.58 13.85 11.09
N PRO A 117 -23.25 13.05 11.96
CA PRO A 117 -22.87 11.65 12.15
C PRO A 117 -22.93 10.84 10.86
N ASP A 118 -24.00 10.99 10.07
CA ASP A 118 -24.14 10.30 8.78
C ASP A 118 -23.05 10.71 7.78
N ALA A 119 -22.74 12.01 7.71
CA ALA A 119 -21.67 12.52 6.87
C ALA A 119 -20.30 11.92 7.24
N PHE A 120 -20.01 11.75 8.53
CA PHE A 120 -18.79 11.07 8.99
C PHE A 120 -18.77 9.60 8.62
N LEU A 121 -19.88 8.88 8.80
CA LEU A 121 -19.98 7.47 8.42
C LEU A 121 -19.76 7.28 6.91
N GLN A 122 -20.39 8.11 6.08
CA GLN A 122 -20.18 8.10 4.64
C GLN A 122 -18.74 8.44 4.25
N TRP A 123 -18.12 9.38 4.96
CA TRP A 123 -16.72 9.72 4.74
C TRP A 123 -15.79 8.54 5.08
N PHE A 124 -16.04 7.82 6.19
CA PHE A 124 -15.30 6.61 6.56
C PHE A 124 -15.47 5.49 5.51
N GLU A 125 -16.69 5.29 5.01
CA GLU A 125 -16.95 4.34 3.93
C GLU A 125 -16.17 4.73 2.66
N THR A 126 -16.25 5.99 2.24
CA THR A 126 -15.61 6.46 1.00
C THR A 126 -14.07 6.44 1.08
N ARG A 127 -13.50 6.84 2.22
CA ARG A 127 -12.04 7.01 2.37
C ARG A 127 -11.33 5.75 2.81
N PHE A 128 -11.97 4.93 3.64
CA PHE A 128 -11.37 3.73 4.21
C PHE A 128 -12.04 2.44 3.73
N GLY A 129 -13.11 2.50 2.93
CA GLY A 129 -13.86 1.32 2.51
C GLY A 129 -14.51 0.59 3.68
N LEU A 130 -14.80 1.32 4.78
CA LEU A 130 -15.35 0.76 5.99
C LEU A 130 -16.85 0.52 5.85
N ILE A 131 -17.26 -0.72 6.10
CA ILE A 131 -18.66 -1.15 6.08
C ILE A 131 -19.00 -1.70 7.47
N PRO A 132 -20.09 -1.26 8.11
CA PRO A 132 -20.50 -1.81 9.39
C PRO A 132 -20.90 -3.28 9.27
N THR A 133 -20.64 -4.08 10.30
CA THR A 133 -21.01 -5.49 10.38
C THR A 133 -21.54 -5.86 11.76
N GLY A 134 -22.67 -6.57 11.81
CA GLY A 134 -23.43 -6.82 13.04
C GLY A 134 -24.21 -5.57 13.44
N SER A 135 -25.54 -5.64 13.37
CA SER A 135 -26.39 -4.52 13.78
C SER A 135 -26.52 -4.47 15.29
N PHE A 136 -26.46 -3.25 15.86
CA PHE A 136 -26.68 -3.03 17.28
C PHE A 136 -28.02 -3.64 17.73
N GLY A 137 -28.03 -4.26 18.91
CA GLY A 137 -29.22 -4.86 19.51
C GLY A 137 -29.63 -6.21 18.93
N ASN A 138 -29.06 -6.64 17.80
CA ASN A 138 -29.35 -7.96 17.24
C ASN A 138 -28.88 -9.06 18.20
N GLU A 139 -29.77 -9.99 18.48
CA GLU A 139 -29.45 -11.21 19.21
C GLU A 139 -29.07 -12.32 18.24
N LEU A 140 -27.99 -13.02 18.57
CA LEU A 140 -27.39 -14.07 17.75
C LEU A 140 -27.16 -15.29 18.63
N GLU A 141 -27.49 -16.46 18.10
CA GLU A 141 -27.12 -17.73 18.71
C GLU A 141 -25.90 -18.27 17.97
N LEU A 142 -24.76 -18.34 18.66
CA LEU A 142 -23.47 -18.64 18.07
C LEU A 142 -22.79 -19.81 18.81
N PRO A 143 -22.13 -20.73 18.09
CA PRO A 143 -21.20 -21.65 18.71
C PRO A 143 -20.09 -20.90 19.45
N VAL A 144 -19.66 -21.38 20.62
CA VAL A 144 -18.56 -20.78 21.39
C VAL A 144 -17.29 -20.64 20.54
N SER A 145 -17.06 -21.59 19.63
CA SER A 145 -15.94 -21.55 18.67
C SER A 145 -15.94 -20.35 17.72
N ARG A 146 -17.10 -19.70 17.48
CA ARG A 146 -17.23 -18.48 16.67
C ARG A 146 -17.07 -17.19 17.47
N LEU A 147 -17.14 -17.24 18.81
CA LEU A 147 -16.97 -16.05 19.67
C LEU A 147 -15.59 -15.41 19.54
N ARG A 148 -14.57 -16.16 19.10
CA ARG A 148 -13.24 -15.63 18.77
C ARG A 148 -13.22 -14.54 17.70
N ASN A 149 -14.28 -14.46 16.88
CA ASN A 149 -14.43 -13.43 15.85
C ASN A 149 -15.08 -12.14 16.40
N TYR A 150 -15.36 -12.08 17.70
CA TYR A 150 -16.05 -10.99 18.37
C TYR A 150 -15.25 -10.52 19.59
N THR A 151 -15.42 -9.26 19.95
CA THR A 151 -14.98 -8.75 21.25
C THR A 151 -16.08 -9.08 22.27
N CYS A 152 -15.78 -9.94 23.24
CA CYS A 152 -16.75 -10.35 24.26
C CYS A 152 -16.58 -9.51 25.53
N THR A 153 -17.68 -8.97 26.08
CA THR A 153 -17.66 -8.24 27.36
C THR A 153 -17.87 -9.16 28.57
N PHE A 154 -17.81 -10.47 28.37
CA PHE A 154 -18.05 -11.52 29.35
C PHE A 154 -16.97 -12.58 29.22
N ASP A 155 -16.79 -13.36 30.29
CA ASP A 155 -15.82 -14.44 30.30
C ASP A 155 -16.20 -15.55 29.31
N MET A 156 -15.23 -15.97 28.50
CA MET A 156 -15.44 -17.03 27.51
C MET A 156 -15.81 -18.34 28.21
N PRO A 157 -16.90 -19.02 27.80
CA PRO A 157 -17.26 -20.32 28.35
C PRO A 157 -16.12 -21.33 28.17
N ALA A 158 -15.86 -22.13 29.22
CA ALA A 158 -14.83 -23.17 29.17
C ALA A 158 -15.19 -24.28 28.16
N ASP A 159 -16.48 -24.59 28.01
CA ASP A 159 -16.98 -25.57 27.05
C ASP A 159 -17.11 -24.98 25.64
N SER A 160 -16.22 -25.40 24.76
CA SER A 160 -16.16 -24.90 23.37
C SER A 160 -17.22 -25.49 22.42
N SER A 161 -17.97 -26.51 22.86
CA SER A 161 -18.99 -27.21 22.07
C SER A 161 -20.40 -26.64 22.22
N GLY A 162 -20.62 -25.68 23.13
CA GLY A 162 -21.92 -25.09 23.39
C GLY A 162 -22.36 -24.03 22.37
N LEU A 163 -23.67 -23.78 22.32
CA LEU A 163 -24.24 -22.57 21.73
C LEU A 163 -24.44 -21.52 22.82
N VAL A 164 -24.16 -20.26 22.49
CA VAL A 164 -24.36 -19.12 23.39
C VAL A 164 -25.20 -18.09 22.67
N ARG A 165 -26.19 -17.55 23.39
CA ARG A 165 -26.99 -16.44 22.91
C ARG A 165 -26.36 -15.12 23.35
N VAL A 166 -25.95 -14.33 22.38
CA VAL A 166 -25.28 -13.04 22.58
C VAL A 166 -26.09 -11.92 21.94
N ARG A 167 -25.94 -10.70 22.44
CA ARG A 167 -26.49 -9.48 21.86
C ARG A 167 -25.34 -8.59 21.40
N VAL A 168 -25.46 -8.02 20.20
CA VAL A 168 -24.49 -7.05 19.69
C VAL A 168 -24.66 -5.72 20.43
N VAL A 169 -23.60 -5.30 21.13
CA VAL A 169 -23.54 -4.04 21.89
C VAL A 169 -22.84 -2.94 21.10
N ALA A 170 -21.97 -3.31 20.16
CA ALA A 170 -21.41 -2.37 19.20
C ALA A 170 -21.18 -3.09 17.86
N ALA A 171 -21.53 -2.41 16.76
CA ALA A 171 -21.23 -2.90 15.43
C ALA A 171 -19.72 -3.03 15.22
N GLY A 172 -19.32 -4.10 14.54
CA GLY A 172 -17.97 -4.23 14.01
C GLY A 172 -17.83 -3.50 12.68
N TRP A 173 -16.61 -3.52 12.15
CA TRP A 173 -16.28 -2.89 10.88
C TRP A 173 -15.45 -3.82 10.02
N LYS A 174 -15.84 -3.91 8.75
CA LYS A 174 -15.10 -4.65 7.72
C LYS A 174 -14.61 -3.70 6.63
N ARG A 175 -13.55 -4.11 5.96
CA ARG A 175 -13.01 -3.48 4.75
C ARG A 175 -12.83 -4.55 3.69
N GLY A 176 -13.59 -4.46 2.61
CA GLY A 176 -13.78 -5.59 1.69
C GLY A 176 -14.31 -6.81 2.47
N ASP A 177 -13.61 -7.94 2.36
CA ASP A 177 -13.96 -9.19 3.04
C ASP A 177 -13.30 -9.36 4.42
N THR A 178 -12.47 -8.41 4.83
CA THR A 178 -11.69 -8.52 6.08
C THR A 178 -12.33 -7.72 7.20
N VAL A 179 -12.61 -8.36 8.34
CA VAL A 179 -13.01 -7.68 9.58
C VAL A 179 -11.79 -6.97 10.17
N VAL A 180 -11.86 -5.64 10.24
CA VAL A 180 -10.79 -4.79 10.80
C VAL A 180 -11.04 -4.43 12.26
N ILE A 181 -12.32 -4.34 12.65
CA ILE A 181 -12.75 -4.16 14.04
C ILE A 181 -13.84 -5.20 14.32
N PRO A 182 -13.60 -6.17 15.22
CA PRO A 182 -14.61 -7.16 15.59
C PRO A 182 -15.84 -6.49 16.23
N PRO A 183 -17.07 -6.97 15.96
CA PRO A 183 -18.24 -6.52 16.69
C PRO A 183 -18.12 -6.85 18.18
N CYS A 184 -18.70 -6.00 19.02
CA CYS A 184 -18.72 -6.22 20.47
C CYS A 184 -20.04 -6.87 20.88
N VAL A 185 -19.97 -7.91 21.70
CA VAL A 185 -21.13 -8.70 22.12
C VAL A 185 -21.17 -8.93 23.64
N CYS A 186 -22.37 -8.95 24.21
CA CYS A 186 -22.66 -9.36 25.58
C CYS A 186 -23.59 -10.57 25.61
N LEU A 187 -23.74 -11.23 26.76
CA LEU A 187 -24.74 -12.31 26.91
C LEU A 187 -26.16 -11.73 26.83
N ALA A 188 -27.04 -12.34 26.04
CA ALA A 188 -28.41 -11.85 25.83
C ALA A 188 -29.25 -11.80 27.13
N ASN A 189 -28.92 -12.67 28.10
CA ASN A 189 -29.61 -12.77 29.38
C ASN A 189 -29.11 -11.77 30.44
N GLN A 190 -28.06 -10.99 30.15
CA GLN A 190 -27.65 -9.92 31.07
C GLN A 190 -28.62 -8.73 30.95
N PRO A 191 -29.08 -8.15 32.08
CA PRO A 191 -29.90 -6.95 32.04
C PRO A 191 -29.13 -5.85 31.30
N LYS A 192 -29.85 -5.04 30.53
CA LYS A 192 -29.31 -3.91 29.77
C LYS A 192 -28.56 -3.00 30.76
N THR A 193 -27.24 -3.07 30.82
CA THR A 193 -26.44 -2.21 31.71
C THR A 193 -26.57 -0.77 31.21
N VAL A 194 -27.55 -0.05 31.73
CA VAL A 194 -27.57 1.40 31.72
C VAL A 194 -26.42 1.81 32.64
N ALA A 195 -25.39 2.44 32.07
CA ALA A 195 -24.26 2.93 32.84
C ALA A 195 -24.75 3.74 34.06
N PRO A 196 -24.16 3.55 35.26
CA PRO A 196 -24.60 4.29 36.43
C PRO A 196 -24.34 5.78 36.18
N ARG A 197 -25.41 6.59 36.24
CA ARG A 197 -25.29 8.04 36.41
C ARG A 197 -24.38 8.27 37.60
N ALA A 198 -23.27 8.95 37.39
CA ALA A 198 -22.46 9.48 38.48
C ALA A 198 -23.37 10.33 39.37
N SER A 199 -23.73 9.78 40.54
CA SER A 199 -24.40 10.50 41.60
C SER A 199 -23.43 11.56 42.11
N VAL A 200 -23.63 12.81 41.68
CA VAL A 200 -23.00 13.97 42.28
C VAL A 200 -23.55 14.07 43.71
N PRO A 201 -22.70 14.06 44.75
CA PRO A 201 -23.17 14.21 46.11
C PRO A 201 -23.62 15.65 46.32
N GLU A 202 -24.91 15.79 46.64
CA GLU A 202 -25.54 17.02 47.11
C GLU A 202 -24.93 17.41 48.47
N LYS A 203 -23.95 18.32 48.44
CA LYS A 203 -23.48 19.00 49.66
C LYS A 203 -24.45 20.13 49.97
N THR A 204 -25.43 19.86 50.81
CA THR A 204 -25.93 20.89 51.73
C THR A 204 -24.87 21.12 52.81
N PRO A 205 -24.71 22.36 53.30
CA PRO A 205 -25.03 22.53 54.70
C PRO A 205 -25.86 23.78 55.01
N SER A 206 -26.69 23.55 56.00
CA SER A 206 -27.57 24.42 56.77
C SER A 206 -26.89 25.64 57.40
N ARG A 207 -27.70 26.72 57.48
CA ARG A 207 -27.71 27.86 58.41
C ARG A 207 -26.53 28.84 58.40
#